data_AF-A0A9D8QKK3-F1
#
_entry.id   AF-A0A9D8QKK3-F1
#
_cell.length_a   1.000
_cell.length_b   1.000
_cell.length_c   1.000
_cell.angle_alpha   90.00
_cell.angle_beta   90.00
_cell.angle_gamma   90.00
#
_symmetry.space_group_name_H-M   'P 1'
#
loop_
_entity.id
_entity.type
_entity.pdbx_description
1 polymer ?
#
loop_
_entity_poly.entity_id
_entity_poly.type
_entity_poly.pdbx_seq_one_letter_code
_entity_poly.pdbx_strand_id
1 'polypeptide(L)'
;MPAPPQRHTLVLEGHIIDSLALPQLMDLVMDLGGSFEVQELRVGKRKTDPSSCRIDISAPDSETLDEILRRARGLGAVTATEEPVRTAVVEQPGVYPEGFFSSSNLPTQVLVDGRWLLVERQEMDCAIAVDRGAGRAWCVPFPDASPGLEVVVGHAGVRVLPLERSRQTEIFSFMSSEVSAEKPKKLLISRIAEEMRAVRGEGQRILVVSGPAVVHTGAARSLSR
;
A
#
# COMPACT_ATOMS: atom_id res chain seq x y z
N MET A 1 -11.01 23.13 27.12
CA MET A 1 -11.95 22.11 26.60
C MET A 1 -11.10 21.10 25.84
N PRO A 2 -11.08 19.81 26.18
CA PRO A 2 -10.41 18.82 25.33
C PRO A 2 -11.09 18.83 23.96
N ALA A 3 -10.29 18.75 22.89
CA ALA A 3 -10.81 18.66 21.54
C ALA A 3 -11.74 17.44 21.43
N PRO A 4 -12.83 17.50 20.64
CA PRO A 4 -13.67 16.34 20.41
C PRO A 4 -12.82 15.19 19.82
N PRO A 5 -13.07 13.93 20.22
CA PRO A 5 -12.37 12.78 19.67
C PRO A 5 -12.56 12.74 18.16
N GLN A 6 -11.47 12.50 17.44
CA GLN A 6 -11.47 12.41 15.99
C GLN A 6 -12.08 11.08 15.56
N ARG A 7 -12.97 11.11 14.57
CA ARG A 7 -13.68 9.92 14.09
C ARG A 7 -13.50 9.75 12.60
N HIS A 8 -13.36 8.50 12.16
CA HIS A 8 -13.25 8.16 10.75
C HIS A 8 -13.81 6.78 10.46
N THR A 9 -14.65 6.66 9.44
CA THR A 9 -15.23 5.37 9.04
C THR A 9 -14.34 4.67 8.04
N LEU A 10 -13.99 3.43 8.32
CA LEU A 10 -13.31 2.51 7.42
C LEU A 10 -14.26 1.46 6.86
N VAL A 11 -13.94 0.93 5.69
CA VAL A 11 -14.55 -0.22 5.05
C VAL A 11 -13.43 -1.22 4.74
N LEU A 12 -13.63 -2.48 5.10
CA LEU A 12 -12.80 -3.58 4.65
C LEU A 12 -13.65 -4.47 3.74
N GLU A 13 -13.11 -4.86 2.59
CA GLU A 13 -13.77 -5.77 1.66
C GLU A 13 -12.83 -6.91 1.27
N GLY A 14 -13.38 -8.10 1.06
CA GLY A 14 -12.64 -9.31 0.69
C GLY A 14 -12.74 -10.39 1.75
N HIS A 15 -11.75 -11.26 1.87
CA HIS A 15 -11.75 -12.35 2.86
C HIS A 15 -11.32 -11.87 4.25
N ILE A 16 -11.94 -10.80 4.75
CA ILE A 16 -11.50 -10.05 5.95
C ILE A 16 -11.54 -10.88 7.25
N ILE A 17 -12.31 -11.98 7.24
CA ILE A 17 -12.38 -12.95 8.34
C ILE A 17 -11.25 -13.98 8.21
N ASP A 18 -11.15 -14.66 7.07
CA ASP A 18 -10.16 -15.73 6.85
C ASP A 18 -8.71 -15.22 6.84
N SER A 19 -8.51 -14.01 6.33
CA SER A 19 -7.20 -13.32 6.31
C SER A 19 -6.84 -12.71 7.67
N LEU A 20 -7.76 -12.74 8.64
CA LEU A 20 -7.65 -12.06 9.93
C LEU A 20 -7.47 -10.53 9.83
N ALA A 21 -7.75 -9.92 8.67
CA ALA A 21 -7.62 -8.48 8.49
C ALA A 21 -8.53 -7.68 9.44
N LEU A 22 -9.76 -8.13 9.67
CA LEU A 22 -10.68 -7.46 10.60
C LEU A 22 -10.22 -7.58 12.07
N PRO A 23 -9.91 -8.78 12.60
CA PRO A 23 -9.31 -8.91 13.94
C PRO A 23 -8.04 -8.08 14.12
N GLN A 24 -7.11 -8.13 13.15
CA GLN A 24 -5.86 -7.37 13.20
C GLN A 24 -6.11 -5.86 13.22
N LEU A 25 -7.12 -5.38 12.51
CA LEU A 25 -7.50 -3.97 12.56
C LEU A 25 -8.04 -3.58 13.94
N MET A 26 -8.89 -4.41 14.53
CA MET A 26 -9.45 -4.16 15.86
C MET A 26 -8.35 -4.12 16.93
N ASP A 27 -7.43 -5.08 16.90
CA ASP A 27 -6.27 -5.12 17.81
C ASP A 27 -5.38 -3.88 17.63
N LEU A 28 -5.07 -3.53 16.38
CA LEU A 28 -4.29 -2.35 16.04
C LEU A 28 -4.89 -1.05 16.59
N VAL A 29 -6.21 -0.88 16.47
CA VAL A 29 -6.91 0.31 16.96
C VAL A 29 -6.80 0.40 18.48
N MET A 30 -6.98 -0.71 19.19
CA MET A 30 -6.86 -0.77 20.65
C MET A 30 -5.42 -0.52 21.12
N ASP A 31 -4.43 -1.11 20.46
CA ASP A 31 -3.01 -0.97 20.78
C ASP A 31 -2.51 0.48 20.66
N LEU A 32 -3.10 1.25 19.74
CA LEU A 32 -2.81 2.67 19.54
C LEU A 32 -3.70 3.61 20.39
N GLY A 33 -4.48 3.06 21.33
CA GLY A 33 -5.32 3.85 22.22
C GLY A 33 -6.58 4.45 21.57
N GLY A 34 -6.95 3.96 20.38
CA GLY A 34 -8.22 4.25 19.75
C GLY A 34 -9.35 3.34 20.23
N SER A 35 -10.57 3.64 19.79
CA SER A 35 -11.74 2.77 19.95
C SER A 35 -12.43 2.59 18.61
N PHE A 36 -13.24 1.55 18.48
CA PHE A 36 -13.97 1.28 17.25
C PHE A 36 -15.42 0.87 17.49
N GLU A 37 -16.26 1.08 16.49
CA GLU A 37 -17.66 0.65 16.46
C GLU A 37 -17.95 0.00 15.11
N VAL A 38 -18.35 -1.28 15.12
CA VAL A 38 -18.73 -1.98 13.88
C VAL A 38 -20.14 -1.56 13.48
N GLN A 39 -20.25 -0.80 12.38
CA GLN A 39 -21.53 -0.32 11.86
C GLN A 39 -22.27 -1.41 11.08
N GLU A 40 -21.55 -2.14 10.22
CA GLU A 40 -22.13 -3.18 9.38
C GLU A 40 -21.11 -4.27 9.10
N LEU A 41 -21.48 -5.54 9.29
CA LEU A 41 -20.67 -6.69 8.92
C LEU A 41 -21.49 -7.65 8.07
N ARG A 42 -21.06 -7.85 6.82
CA ARG A 42 -21.63 -8.85 5.91
C ARG A 42 -20.63 -9.97 5.70
N VAL A 43 -20.97 -11.15 6.21
CA VAL A 43 -20.14 -12.34 6.07
C VAL A 43 -20.53 -13.11 4.82
N GLY A 44 -19.53 -13.42 3.99
CA GLY A 44 -19.69 -14.29 2.81
C GLY A 44 -20.20 -15.67 3.21
N LYS A 45 -21.11 -16.25 2.44
CA LYS A 45 -21.77 -17.52 2.81
C LYS A 45 -20.92 -18.74 2.43
N ARG A 46 -20.08 -18.61 1.41
CA ARG A 46 -19.17 -19.66 0.92
C ARG A 46 -17.73 -19.20 1.11
N LYS A 47 -16.79 -20.16 1.09
CA LYS A 47 -15.35 -19.92 1.24
C LYS A 47 -14.76 -18.91 0.24
N THR A 48 -15.39 -18.73 -0.92
CA THR A 48 -14.96 -17.80 -1.97
C THR A 48 -15.73 -16.49 -1.97
N ASP A 49 -16.76 -16.36 -1.15
CA ASP A 49 -17.59 -15.15 -1.13
C ASP A 49 -16.86 -14.07 -0.32
N PRO A 50 -16.74 -12.84 -0.86
CA PRO A 50 -16.15 -11.74 -0.11
C PRO A 50 -17.05 -11.38 1.08
N SER A 51 -16.41 -11.02 2.17
CA SER A 51 -17.03 -10.39 3.33
C SER A 51 -16.73 -8.89 3.29
N SER A 52 -17.61 -8.08 3.88
CA SER A 52 -17.41 -6.63 3.99
C SER A 52 -17.72 -6.17 5.40
N CYS A 53 -16.95 -5.22 5.90
CA CYS A 53 -17.14 -4.63 7.22
C CYS A 53 -17.00 -3.11 7.10
N ARG A 54 -18.00 -2.37 7.57
CA ARG A 54 -17.92 -0.92 7.81
C ARG A 54 -17.73 -0.71 9.31
N ILE A 55 -16.67 0.00 9.69
CA ILE A 55 -16.22 0.17 11.07
C ILE A 55 -15.80 1.62 11.30
N ASP A 56 -16.37 2.26 12.31
CA ASP A 56 -15.96 3.59 12.75
C ASP A 56 -14.79 3.47 13.70
N ILE A 57 -13.76 4.28 13.48
CA ILE A 57 -12.58 4.42 14.34
C ILE A 57 -12.65 5.76 15.04
N SER A 58 -12.41 5.78 16.34
CA SER A 58 -12.28 6.99 17.15
C SER A 58 -10.91 7.06 17.81
N ALA A 59 -10.29 8.25 17.84
CA ALA A 59 -9.00 8.48 18.50
C ALA A 59 -9.04 9.78 19.33
N PRO A 60 -8.19 9.91 20.36
CA PRO A 60 -8.15 11.11 21.22
C PRO A 60 -7.71 12.38 20.47
N ASP A 61 -6.87 12.23 19.45
CA ASP A 61 -6.32 13.33 18.64
C ASP A 61 -6.11 12.90 17.17
N SER A 62 -5.80 13.87 16.32
CA SER A 62 -5.62 13.65 14.88
C SER A 62 -4.35 12.85 14.55
N GLU A 63 -3.29 13.01 15.33
CA GLU A 63 -2.02 12.31 15.10
C GLU A 63 -2.20 10.80 15.31
N THR A 64 -2.87 10.42 16.40
CA THR A 64 -3.23 9.04 16.71
C THR A 64 -4.17 8.46 15.66
N LEU A 65 -5.19 9.22 15.25
CA LEU A 65 -6.10 8.78 14.19
C LEU A 65 -5.34 8.54 12.89
N ASP A 66 -4.48 9.47 12.47
CA ASP A 66 -3.69 9.36 11.26
C ASP A 66 -2.76 8.14 11.31
N GLU A 67 -2.19 7.84 12.47
CA GLU A 67 -1.41 6.62 12.67
C GLU A 67 -2.23 5.33 12.54
N ILE A 68 -3.40 5.28 13.16
CA ILE A 68 -4.31 4.13 13.05
C ILE A 68 -4.71 3.94 11.57
N LEU A 69 -5.15 5.00 10.90
CA LEU A 69 -5.54 4.95 9.49
C LEU A 69 -4.39 4.52 8.57
N ARG A 70 -3.16 4.98 8.86
CA ARG A 70 -1.95 4.59 8.11
C ARG A 70 -1.69 3.10 8.20
N ARG A 71 -1.76 2.52 9.40
CA ARG A 71 -1.53 1.09 9.60
C ARG A 71 -2.72 0.25 9.12
N ALA A 72 -3.95 0.73 9.29
CA ALA A 72 -5.18 0.08 8.82
C ALA A 72 -5.20 -0.12 7.29
N ARG A 73 -4.65 0.83 6.52
CA ARG A 73 -4.49 0.67 5.07
C ARG A 73 -3.62 -0.53 4.69
N GLY A 74 -2.61 -0.87 5.50
CA GLY A 74 -1.79 -2.08 5.30
C GLY A 74 -2.58 -3.39 5.42
N LEU A 75 -3.75 -3.34 6.08
CA LEU A 75 -4.70 -4.44 6.22
C LEU A 75 -5.81 -4.43 5.15
N GLY A 76 -5.74 -3.49 4.19
CA GLY A 76 -6.74 -3.35 3.12
C GLY A 76 -7.98 -2.53 3.51
N ALA A 77 -7.94 -1.79 4.63
CA ALA A 77 -9.03 -0.89 4.99
C ALA A 77 -9.02 0.38 4.11
N VAL A 78 -10.19 0.74 3.59
CA VAL A 78 -10.45 1.96 2.82
C VAL A 78 -11.40 2.87 3.59
N THR A 79 -11.47 4.16 3.27
CA THR A 79 -12.40 5.07 3.97
C THR A 79 -13.84 4.93 3.43
N ALA A 80 -14.86 4.99 4.29
CA ALA A 80 -16.27 4.88 3.88
C ALA A 80 -16.85 6.17 3.30
N THR A 81 -16.37 7.33 3.75
CA THR A 81 -16.71 8.63 3.19
C THR A 81 -15.70 8.98 2.11
N GLU A 82 -16.15 8.99 0.86
CA GLU A 82 -15.34 9.41 -0.29
C GLU A 82 -15.18 10.94 -0.29
N GLU A 83 -14.44 11.48 0.69
CA GLU A 83 -13.99 12.87 0.65
C GLU A 83 -12.91 13.02 -0.44
N PRO A 84 -13.01 14.02 -1.33
CA PRO A 84 -11.94 14.28 -2.29
C PRO A 84 -10.61 14.57 -1.60
N VAL A 85 -9.51 14.27 -2.30
CA VAL A 85 -8.18 14.61 -1.79
C VAL A 85 -8.06 16.09 -1.51
N ARG A 86 -7.41 16.40 -0.39
CA ARG A 86 -6.93 17.74 -0.09
C ARG A 86 -5.57 17.92 -0.73
N THR A 87 -5.34 19.08 -1.31
CA THR A 87 -4.06 19.42 -1.95
C THR A 87 -3.47 20.66 -1.30
N ALA A 88 -2.14 20.72 -1.26
CA ALA A 88 -1.38 21.91 -0.93
C ALA A 88 -0.35 22.17 -2.03
N VAL A 89 -0.01 23.45 -2.22
CA VAL A 89 0.91 23.87 -3.26
C VAL A 89 2.34 23.77 -2.75
N VAL A 90 3.23 23.18 -3.54
CA VAL A 90 4.68 23.24 -3.30
C VAL A 90 5.13 24.70 -3.40
N GLU A 91 5.77 25.22 -2.36
CA GLU A 91 6.24 26.61 -2.31
C GLU A 91 7.72 26.75 -2.71
N GLN A 92 8.52 25.72 -2.44
CA GLN A 92 9.96 25.73 -2.67
C GLN A 92 10.38 24.50 -3.47
N PRO A 93 11.34 24.62 -4.41
CA PRO A 93 11.88 23.47 -5.12
C PRO A 93 12.45 22.45 -4.13
N GLY A 94 12.11 21.17 -4.30
CA GLY A 94 12.64 20.11 -3.45
C GLY A 94 11.91 19.89 -2.13
N VAL A 95 10.88 20.69 -1.81
CA VAL A 95 10.26 20.71 -0.48
C VAL A 95 8.76 20.43 -0.58
N TYR A 96 8.30 19.32 0.01
CA TYR A 96 6.88 19.05 0.10
C TYR A 96 6.19 19.93 1.15
N PRO A 97 4.90 20.24 0.97
CA PRO A 97 4.09 20.89 2.00
C PRO A 97 3.99 20.04 3.27
N GLU A 98 3.73 20.71 4.40
CA GLU A 98 3.44 20.05 5.65
C GLU A 98 2.21 19.13 5.52
N GLY A 99 2.31 17.94 6.12
CA GLY A 99 1.22 16.95 6.07
C GLY A 99 1.03 16.26 4.71
N PHE A 100 2.01 16.31 3.80
CA PHE A 100 1.93 15.56 2.54
C PHE A 100 1.68 14.06 2.77
N PHE A 101 0.92 13.43 1.87
CA PHE A 101 0.77 11.99 1.87
C PHE A 101 2.04 11.33 1.33
N SER A 102 2.70 10.52 2.15
CA SER A 102 3.86 9.71 1.72
C SER A 102 3.39 8.39 1.10
N SER A 103 3.71 8.18 -0.18
CA SER A 103 3.29 7.00 -0.93
C SER A 103 4.04 5.72 -0.52
N SER A 104 3.39 4.57 -0.75
CA SER A 104 4.02 3.25 -0.64
C SER A 104 4.41 2.71 -2.03
N ASN A 105 4.96 1.50 -2.07
CA ASN A 105 5.20 0.78 -3.32
C ASN A 105 3.93 0.11 -3.91
N LEU A 106 2.78 0.22 -3.25
CA LEU A 106 1.53 -0.41 -3.68
C LEU A 106 0.71 0.51 -4.60
N PRO A 107 0.00 -0.02 -5.60
CA PRO A 107 -0.85 0.79 -6.48
C PRO A 107 -1.83 1.64 -5.67
N THR A 108 -1.84 2.94 -5.92
CA THR A 108 -2.67 3.89 -5.17
C THR A 108 -3.66 4.58 -6.09
N GLN A 109 -4.82 4.95 -5.56
CA GLN A 109 -5.81 5.79 -6.23
C GLN A 109 -6.15 7.00 -5.38
N VAL A 110 -6.48 8.10 -6.04
CA VAL A 110 -6.88 9.35 -5.40
C VAL A 110 -8.21 9.84 -5.93
N LEU A 111 -9.09 10.29 -5.05
CA LEU A 111 -10.40 10.82 -5.40
C LEU A 111 -10.29 12.31 -5.72
N VAL A 112 -10.38 12.66 -7.00
CA VAL A 112 -10.29 14.04 -7.50
C VAL A 112 -11.59 14.36 -8.23
N ASP A 113 -12.27 15.42 -7.84
CA ASP A 113 -13.51 15.92 -8.47
C ASP A 113 -14.58 14.81 -8.66
N GLY A 114 -14.71 13.94 -7.64
CA GLY A 114 -15.66 12.82 -7.63
C GLY A 114 -15.25 11.62 -8.49
N ARG A 115 -13.98 11.55 -8.94
CA ARG A 115 -13.45 10.44 -9.74
C ARG A 115 -12.20 9.86 -9.11
N TRP A 116 -12.15 8.53 -9.02
CA TRP A 116 -10.94 7.82 -8.61
C TRP A 116 -9.93 7.78 -9.77
N LEU A 117 -8.81 8.46 -9.59
CA LEU A 117 -7.68 8.45 -10.51
C LEU A 117 -6.63 7.46 -10.03
N LEU A 118 -6.11 6.63 -10.93
CA LEU A 118 -4.96 5.78 -10.64
C LEU A 118 -3.70 6.65 -10.59
N VAL A 119 -2.91 6.49 -9.53
CA VAL A 119 -1.63 7.19 -9.38
C VAL A 119 -0.61 6.57 -10.33
N GLU A 120 -0.15 7.36 -11.29
CA GLU A 120 0.90 6.99 -12.23
C GLU A 120 2.28 7.01 -11.55
N ARG A 121 3.25 6.29 -12.15
CA ARG A 121 4.65 6.25 -11.68
C ARG A 121 4.78 5.85 -10.20
N GLN A 122 3.95 4.90 -9.75
CA GLN A 122 3.91 4.47 -8.36
C GLN A 122 5.31 4.14 -7.82
N GLU A 123 5.69 4.84 -6.77
CA GLU A 123 6.98 4.70 -6.09
C GLU A 123 6.75 4.96 -4.59
N MET A 124 7.55 4.32 -3.74
CA MET A 124 7.52 4.57 -2.30
C MET A 124 8.23 5.88 -1.96
N ASP A 125 7.89 6.50 -0.83
CA ASP A 125 8.55 7.69 -0.30
C ASP A 125 8.45 8.93 -1.22
N CYS A 126 7.38 9.00 -2.02
CA CYS A 126 7.06 10.14 -2.88
C CYS A 126 5.82 10.88 -2.37
N ALA A 127 5.66 12.15 -2.78
CA ALA A 127 4.37 12.82 -2.69
C ALA A 127 3.51 12.44 -3.92
N ILE A 128 2.19 12.66 -3.84
CA ILE A 128 1.29 12.46 -4.99
C ILE A 128 0.89 13.83 -5.53
N ALA A 129 1.31 14.15 -6.74
CA ALA A 129 0.88 15.35 -7.45
C ALA A 129 -0.46 15.12 -8.15
N VAL A 130 -1.28 16.18 -8.25
CA VAL A 130 -2.59 16.16 -8.91
C VAL A 130 -2.67 17.28 -9.94
N ASP A 131 -3.10 16.93 -11.14
CA ASP A 131 -3.51 17.88 -12.17
C ASP A 131 -5.01 17.68 -12.45
N ARG A 132 -5.84 18.57 -11.91
CA ARG A 132 -7.30 18.53 -12.07
C ARG A 132 -7.73 18.81 -13.52
N GLY A 133 -6.99 19.66 -14.24
CA GLY A 133 -7.30 20.01 -15.61
C GLY A 133 -7.06 18.86 -16.59
N ALA A 134 -5.97 18.11 -16.37
CA ALA A 134 -5.67 16.91 -17.13
C ALA A 134 -6.35 15.64 -16.58
N GLY A 135 -6.90 15.68 -15.37
CA GLY A 135 -7.48 14.52 -14.70
C GLY A 135 -6.45 13.44 -14.39
N ARG A 136 -5.26 13.83 -13.90
CA ARG A 136 -4.13 12.93 -13.66
C ARG A 136 -3.58 13.07 -12.25
N ALA A 137 -3.04 11.97 -11.74
CA ALA A 137 -2.29 11.94 -10.49
C ALA A 137 -1.04 11.08 -10.67
N TRP A 138 0.10 11.49 -10.09
CA TRP A 138 1.35 10.75 -10.20
C TRP A 138 2.23 10.92 -8.97
N CYS A 139 3.07 9.92 -8.67
CA CYS A 139 4.12 10.08 -7.66
C CYS A 139 5.19 11.06 -8.17
N VAL A 140 5.53 12.03 -7.32
CA VAL A 140 6.62 12.99 -7.55
C VAL A 140 7.67 12.77 -6.46
N PRO A 141 8.91 12.37 -6.82
CA PRO A 141 10.04 12.35 -5.90
C PRO A 141 10.45 13.77 -5.48
N PHE A 142 11.11 13.91 -4.32
CA PHE A 142 11.37 15.24 -3.77
C PHE A 142 12.20 16.13 -4.71
N PRO A 143 13.20 15.65 -5.46
CA PRO A 143 13.96 16.51 -6.39
C PRO A 143 13.11 17.10 -7.51
N ASP A 144 11.99 16.45 -7.84
CA ASP A 144 11.08 16.85 -8.91
C ASP A 144 9.95 17.76 -8.39
N ALA A 145 9.85 17.99 -7.07
CA ALA A 145 8.89 18.90 -6.47
C ALA A 145 9.21 20.34 -6.87
N SER A 146 8.36 20.95 -7.70
CA SER A 146 8.55 22.31 -8.22
C SER A 146 7.46 23.26 -7.70
N PRO A 147 7.77 24.54 -7.45
CA PRO A 147 6.78 25.50 -6.99
C PRO A 147 5.55 25.58 -7.90
N GLY A 148 4.36 25.67 -7.29
CA GLY A 148 3.08 25.68 -8.02
C GLY A 148 2.47 24.30 -8.26
N LEU A 149 3.20 23.22 -7.99
CA LEU A 149 2.65 21.87 -8.06
C LEU A 149 1.69 21.61 -6.90
N GLU A 150 0.46 21.17 -7.19
CA GLU A 150 -0.48 20.70 -6.18
C GLU A 150 -0.16 19.25 -5.80
N VAL A 151 0.09 19.00 -4.51
CA VAL A 151 0.34 17.66 -3.98
C VAL A 151 -0.66 17.31 -2.89
N VAL A 152 -1.00 16.02 -2.79
CA VAL A 152 -1.96 15.49 -1.82
C VAL A 152 -1.41 15.65 -0.40
N VAL A 153 -2.26 16.16 0.49
CA VAL A 153 -2.02 16.29 1.93
C VAL A 153 -3.07 15.53 2.72
N GLY A 154 -2.65 14.98 3.85
CA GLY A 154 -3.48 14.11 4.69
C GLY A 154 -3.85 12.81 3.99
N HIS A 155 -4.95 12.22 4.43
CA HIS A 155 -5.33 10.85 4.07
C HIS A 155 -6.70 10.73 3.40
N ALA A 156 -7.47 11.82 3.38
CA ALA A 156 -8.78 11.87 2.75
C ALA A 156 -8.66 11.62 1.24
N GLY A 157 -9.56 10.81 0.69
CA GLY A 157 -9.59 10.53 -0.75
C GLY A 157 -8.43 9.69 -1.27
N VAL A 158 -7.64 9.03 -0.42
CA VAL A 158 -6.54 8.16 -0.84
C VAL A 158 -6.87 6.69 -0.57
N ARG A 159 -6.75 5.85 -1.61
CA ARG A 159 -7.02 4.41 -1.57
C ARG A 159 -5.80 3.62 -2.05
N VAL A 160 -5.18 2.88 -1.15
CA VAL A 160 -4.07 1.97 -1.47
C VAL A 160 -4.65 0.60 -1.81
N LEU A 161 -4.32 0.07 -2.98
CA LEU A 161 -4.79 -1.23 -3.45
C LEU A 161 -3.81 -2.32 -3.00
N PRO A 162 -4.24 -3.29 -2.17
CA PRO A 162 -3.38 -4.38 -1.75
C PRO A 162 -3.02 -5.27 -2.95
N LEU A 163 -1.78 -5.77 -2.97
CA LEU A 163 -1.41 -6.86 -3.88
C LEU A 163 -2.13 -8.13 -3.44
N GLU A 164 -2.78 -8.85 -4.37
CA GLU A 164 -3.38 -10.15 -4.09
C GLU A 164 -2.31 -11.09 -3.50
N ARG A 165 -2.43 -11.41 -2.21
CA ARG A 165 -1.54 -12.42 -1.59
C ARG A 165 -1.97 -13.81 -2.00
N SER A 166 -0.99 -14.67 -2.28
CA SER A 166 -1.26 -16.09 -2.47
C SER A 166 -1.78 -16.70 -1.16
N ARG A 167 -2.81 -17.54 -1.28
CA ARG A 167 -3.66 -18.05 -0.19
C ARG A 167 -3.01 -19.12 0.71
N GLN A 168 -1.69 -19.12 0.88
CA GLN A 168 -1.02 -20.15 1.69
C GLN A 168 -0.71 -19.63 3.09
N THR A 169 -1.69 -19.72 3.97
CA THR A 169 -1.48 -19.60 5.42
C THR A 169 -1.21 -20.99 5.98
N GLU A 170 0.06 -21.38 6.09
CA GLU A 170 0.42 -22.51 6.95
C GLU A 170 0.40 -22.01 8.41
N ILE A 171 -0.52 -22.56 9.21
CA ILE A 171 -0.70 -22.21 10.65
C ILE A 171 0.57 -22.50 11.47
N PHE A 172 1.44 -23.38 10.96
CA PHE A 172 2.73 -23.73 11.53
C PHE A 172 3.68 -24.16 10.42
N SER A 173 4.91 -23.62 10.38
CA SER A 173 5.90 -23.92 9.35
C SER A 173 7.32 -23.87 9.92
N PHE A 174 8.20 -24.77 9.47
CA PHE A 174 9.63 -24.76 9.80
C PHE A 174 10.43 -24.12 8.66
N MET A 175 11.46 -23.33 8.98
CA MET A 175 12.29 -22.59 8.00
C MET A 175 11.52 -21.59 7.12
N SER A 176 10.45 -21.00 7.67
CA SER A 176 9.64 -19.98 7.00
C SER A 176 10.32 -18.61 6.86
N SER A 177 11.55 -18.44 7.37
CA SER A 177 12.27 -17.17 7.28
C SER A 177 12.47 -16.77 5.82
N GLU A 178 12.27 -15.49 5.50
CA GLU A 178 12.45 -14.99 4.13
C GLU A 178 13.90 -15.16 3.66
N VAL A 179 14.86 -14.97 4.57
CA VAL A 179 16.29 -15.12 4.32
C VAL A 179 16.84 -16.31 5.12
N SER A 180 17.37 -17.32 4.40
CA SER A 180 18.12 -18.43 5.00
C SER A 180 19.12 -19.03 4.00
N ALA A 181 20.31 -19.36 4.50
CA ALA A 181 21.34 -20.06 3.74
C ALA A 181 20.95 -21.52 3.46
N GLU A 182 20.13 -22.11 4.32
CA GLU A 182 19.75 -23.54 4.31
C GLU A 182 18.59 -23.85 3.35
N LYS A 183 18.06 -22.83 2.65
CA LYS A 183 17.03 -23.07 1.63
C LYS A 183 17.58 -23.89 0.46
N PRO A 184 16.83 -24.90 -0.05
CA PRO A 184 17.25 -25.73 -1.18
C PRO A 184 17.53 -24.91 -2.46
N LYS A 185 18.80 -24.54 -2.68
CA LYS A 185 19.19 -23.61 -3.75
C LYS A 185 18.86 -24.13 -5.14
N LYS A 186 19.05 -25.43 -5.40
CA LYS A 186 18.75 -26.05 -6.70
C LYS A 186 17.28 -25.93 -7.09
N LEU A 187 16.37 -26.11 -6.11
CA LEU A 187 14.93 -25.98 -6.33
C LEU A 187 14.56 -24.51 -6.65
N LEU A 188 15.10 -23.57 -5.87
CA LEU A 188 14.87 -22.14 -6.09
C LEU A 188 15.38 -21.69 -7.46
N ILE A 189 16.58 -22.12 -7.87
CA ILE A 189 17.13 -21.81 -9.20
C ILE A 189 16.24 -22.37 -10.32
N SER A 190 15.71 -23.59 -10.17
CA SER A 190 14.78 -24.16 -11.16
C SER A 190 13.51 -23.32 -11.31
N ARG A 191 12.90 -22.95 -10.18
CA ARG A 191 11.69 -22.10 -10.17
C ARG A 191 11.93 -20.74 -10.80
N ILE A 192 13.03 -20.07 -10.45
CA ILE A 192 13.42 -18.79 -11.06
C ILE A 192 13.59 -18.97 -12.58
N ALA A 193 14.26 -20.03 -13.03
CA ALA A 193 14.45 -20.29 -14.46
C ALA A 193 13.12 -20.59 -15.19
N GLU A 194 12.18 -21.28 -14.55
CA GLU A 194 10.84 -21.53 -15.09
C GLU A 194 10.05 -20.22 -15.22
N GLU A 195 10.06 -19.38 -14.19
CA GLU A 195 9.38 -18.08 -14.17
C GLU A 195 9.99 -17.12 -15.21
N MET A 196 11.32 -17.06 -15.33
CA MET A 196 12.00 -16.28 -16.38
C MET A 196 11.61 -16.75 -17.79
N ARG A 197 11.40 -18.05 -18.01
CA ARG A 197 10.91 -18.58 -19.30
C ARG A 197 9.46 -18.22 -19.55
N ALA A 198 8.60 -18.28 -18.54
CA ALA A 198 7.20 -17.91 -18.64
C ALA A 198 7.05 -16.42 -18.99
N VAL A 199 7.71 -15.53 -18.25
CA VAL A 199 7.73 -14.07 -18.51
C VAL A 199 8.19 -13.77 -19.94
N ARG A 200 9.26 -14.44 -20.41
CA ARG A 200 9.72 -14.30 -21.81
C ARG A 200 8.71 -14.87 -22.82
N GLY A 201 8.07 -15.98 -22.51
CA GLY A 201 7.02 -16.59 -23.33
C GLY A 201 5.79 -15.69 -23.51
N GLU A 202 5.49 -14.87 -22.50
CA GLU A 202 4.43 -13.85 -22.51
C GLU A 202 4.88 -12.53 -23.18
N GLY A 203 6.12 -12.43 -23.67
CA GLY A 203 6.65 -11.23 -24.30
C GLY A 203 6.98 -10.08 -23.33
N GLN A 204 7.00 -10.36 -22.02
CA GLN A 204 7.36 -9.39 -20.99
C GLN A 204 8.89 -9.24 -20.85
N ARG A 205 9.33 -8.19 -20.16
CA ARG A 205 10.75 -7.86 -20.00
C ARG A 205 11.24 -8.22 -18.60
N ILE A 206 12.47 -8.70 -18.52
CA ILE A 206 13.17 -8.98 -17.26
C ILE A 206 14.29 -7.95 -17.13
N LEU A 207 14.29 -7.19 -16.05
CA LEU A 207 15.38 -6.29 -15.68
C LEU A 207 16.32 -6.99 -14.70
N VAL A 208 17.63 -6.88 -14.92
CA VAL A 208 18.65 -7.38 -13.99
C VAL A 208 19.36 -6.20 -13.34
N VAL A 209 19.36 -6.14 -12.01
CA VAL A 209 20.16 -5.19 -11.23
C VAL A 209 21.36 -5.94 -10.67
N SER A 210 22.56 -5.61 -11.12
CA SER A 210 23.79 -6.33 -10.77
C SER A 210 24.91 -5.39 -10.35
N GLY A 211 25.60 -5.72 -9.25
CA GLY A 211 26.81 -5.03 -8.81
C GLY A 211 28.11 -5.70 -9.29
N PRO A 212 29.29 -5.11 -8.98
CA PRO A 212 30.60 -5.60 -9.43
C PRO A 212 30.94 -7.02 -8.92
N ALA A 213 30.26 -7.47 -7.86
CA ALA A 213 30.42 -8.82 -7.32
C ALA A 213 30.16 -9.93 -8.37
N VAL A 214 29.31 -9.70 -9.37
CA VAL A 214 29.07 -10.66 -10.47
C VAL A 214 30.36 -10.95 -11.25
N VAL A 215 31.21 -9.95 -11.43
CA VAL A 215 32.52 -10.11 -12.08
C VAL A 215 33.51 -10.75 -11.13
N HIS A 216 33.62 -10.25 -9.90
CA HIS A 216 34.60 -10.75 -8.91
C HIS A 216 34.40 -12.23 -8.55
N THR A 217 33.16 -12.72 -8.63
CA THR A 217 32.80 -14.14 -8.40
C THR A 217 32.91 -15.02 -9.64
N GLY A 218 33.31 -14.46 -10.80
CA GLY A 218 33.43 -15.19 -12.06
C GLY A 218 32.12 -15.46 -12.80
N ALA A 219 30.98 -14.96 -12.29
CA ALA A 219 29.65 -15.22 -12.85
C ALA A 219 29.32 -14.38 -14.11
N ALA A 220 30.18 -13.44 -14.50
CA ALA A 220 29.96 -12.55 -15.65
C ALA A 220 29.62 -13.30 -16.95
N ARG A 221 30.30 -14.42 -17.22
CA ARG A 221 30.05 -15.25 -18.42
C ARG A 221 28.65 -15.87 -18.46
N SER A 222 28.07 -16.14 -17.29
CA SER A 222 26.73 -16.70 -17.18
C SER A 222 25.67 -15.63 -17.38
N LEU A 223 25.92 -14.40 -16.93
CA LEU A 223 24.99 -13.28 -17.09
C LEU A 223 24.97 -12.73 -18.54
N SER A 224 26.10 -12.80 -19.25
CA SER A 224 26.20 -12.29 -20.62
C SER A 224 25.60 -13.21 -21.70
N ARG A 225 25.03 -14.36 -21.32
CA ARG A 225 24.43 -15.34 -22.22
C ARG A 225 22.91 -15.22 -22.21
#